data_AF-A0A964BN71-F1
#
_entry.id   AF-A0A964BN71-F1
#
_cell.length_a   1.000
_cell.length_b   1.000
_cell.length_c   1.000
_cell.angle_alpha   90.00
_cell.angle_beta   90.00
_cell.angle_gamma   90.00
#
_symmetry.space_group_name_H-M   'P 1'
#
loop_
_entity.id
_entity.type
_entity.pdbx_description
1 polymer ?
#
loop_
_entity_poly.entity_id
_entity_poly.type
_entity_poly.pdbx_seq_one_letter_code
_entity_poly.pdbx_strand_id
1 'polypeptide(L)'
;MTPITDLQSLPKISGIYKVIDADNNVLYIGQAKNIYLRWNNGHHKLGKIIARCGLDAYIVWVQIPEWLLNRAENAAIAFYQPPLNMKNSPIV
;
A
#
# COMPACT_ATOMS: atom_id res chain seq x y z
N MET A 1 4.93 -12.02 -0.06
CA MET A 1 4.14 -11.13 -0.95
C MET A 1 2.76 -11.74 -1.07
N THR A 2 1.71 -10.93 -0.98
CA THR A 2 0.32 -11.38 -1.02
C THR A 2 -0.36 -10.80 -2.26
N PRO A 3 -0.91 -11.59 -3.18
CA PRO A 3 -1.65 -11.06 -4.32
C PRO A 3 -2.81 -10.15 -3.88
N ILE A 4 -3.13 -9.10 -4.64
CA ILE A 4 -4.29 -8.24 -4.33
C ILE A 4 -5.63 -8.99 -4.40
N THR A 5 -5.66 -10.17 -5.01
CA THR A 5 -6.81 -11.07 -5.09
C THR A 5 -7.00 -11.94 -3.85
N ASP A 6 -5.99 -12.02 -2.97
CA ASP A 6 -6.00 -12.83 -1.74
C ASP A 6 -5.87 -11.95 -0.49
N LEU A 7 -6.81 -11.02 -0.32
CA LEU A 7 -6.80 -10.10 0.84
C LEU A 7 -7.06 -10.80 2.19
N GLN A 8 -7.52 -12.06 2.16
CA GLN A 8 -7.82 -12.83 3.37
C GLN A 8 -6.55 -13.33 4.08
N SER A 9 -5.45 -13.53 3.34
CA SER A 9 -4.17 -13.97 3.91
C SER A 9 -3.32 -12.84 4.51
N LEU A 10 -3.80 -11.59 4.45
CA LEU A 10 -3.10 -10.45 5.03
C LEU A 10 -2.99 -10.55 6.56
N PRO A 11 -1.89 -10.06 7.16
CA PRO A 11 -1.68 -10.18 8.59
C PRO A 11 -2.54 -9.21 9.39
N LYS A 12 -2.96 -9.63 10.59
CA LYS A 12 -3.70 -8.83 11.57
C LYS A 12 -2.74 -8.03 12.47
N ILE A 13 -1.82 -7.29 11.87
CA ILE A 13 -0.76 -6.54 12.56
C ILE A 13 -0.74 -5.08 12.13
N SER A 14 -0.09 -4.24 12.94
CA SER A 14 0.29 -2.89 12.55
C SER A 14 1.53 -2.91 11.68
N GLY A 15 1.58 -2.04 10.67
CA GLY A 15 2.69 -2.03 9.74
C GLY A 15 2.55 -1.07 8.57
N ILE A 16 3.61 -1.05 7.77
CA ILE A 16 3.64 -0.41 6.46
C ILE A 16 3.41 -1.51 5.41
N TYR A 17 2.58 -1.22 4.42
CA TYR A 17 2.43 -2.04 3.23
C TYR A 17 2.76 -1.23 1.98
N LYS A 18 3.34 -1.91 1.00
CA LYS A 18 3.57 -1.42 -0.35
C LYS A 18 2.84 -2.31 -1.35
N VAL A 19 2.24 -1.68 -2.34
CA VAL A 19 1.66 -2.34 -3.51
C VAL A 19 2.68 -2.25 -4.63
N ILE A 20 3.02 -3.39 -5.20
CA ILE A 20 3.94 -3.51 -6.33
C ILE A 20 3.24 -4.15 -7.52
N ASP A 21 3.68 -3.82 -8.74
CA ASP A 21 3.30 -4.56 -9.95
C ASP A 21 4.17 -5.81 -10.14
N ALA A 22 3.95 -6.54 -11.23
CA ALA A 22 4.72 -7.72 -11.62
C ALA A 22 6.22 -7.43 -11.84
N ASP A 23 6.59 -6.19 -12.18
CA ASP A 23 7.96 -5.74 -12.41
C ASP A 23 8.64 -5.23 -11.12
N ASN A 24 7.98 -5.36 -9.96
CA ASN A 24 8.40 -4.87 -8.65
C ASN A 24 8.44 -3.34 -8.51
N ASN A 25 7.80 -2.58 -9.40
CA ASN A 25 7.68 -1.13 -9.22
C ASN A 25 6.72 -0.83 -8.08
N VAL A 26 7.10 0.12 -7.22
CA VAL A 26 6.26 0.50 -6.06
C VAL A 26 5.21 1.51 -6.49
N LEU A 27 3.95 1.08 -6.46
CA LEU A 27 2.81 1.86 -6.95
C LEU A 27 2.16 2.69 -5.86
N TYR A 28 2.03 2.11 -4.67
CA TYR A 28 1.35 2.71 -3.53
C TYR A 28 1.99 2.23 -2.23
N ILE A 29 2.08 3.12 -1.25
CA ILE A 29 2.50 2.82 0.11
C ILE A 29 1.42 3.34 1.06
N GLY A 30 1.10 2.55 2.07
CA GLY A 30 0.24 3.00 3.15
C GLY A 30 0.61 2.36 4.48
N GLN A 31 0.09 2.93 5.56
CA GLN A 31 0.16 2.37 6.90
C GLN A 31 -1.20 1.86 7.41
N ALA A 32 -1.16 0.95 8.37
CA ALA A 32 -2.34 0.55 9.13
C ALA A 32 -1.96 0.07 10.53
N LYS A 33 -2.89 0.25 11.49
CA LYS A 33 -2.86 -0.46 12.78
C LYS A 33 -3.21 -1.94 12.64
N ASN A 34 -3.96 -2.28 11.59
CA ASN A 34 -4.29 -3.64 11.22
C ASN A 34 -4.39 -3.72 9.69
N ILE A 35 -3.38 -4.33 9.06
CA ILE A 35 -3.30 -4.41 7.59
C ILE A 35 -4.48 -5.18 7.01
N TYR A 36 -4.81 -6.35 7.57
CA TYR A 36 -5.99 -7.13 7.16
C TYR A 36 -7.28 -6.30 7.15
N LEU A 37 -7.60 -5.59 8.24
CA LEU A 37 -8.82 -4.77 8.33
C LEU A 37 -8.78 -3.59 7.36
N ARG A 38 -7.62 -2.96 7.18
CA ARG A 38 -7.47 -1.81 6.27
C ARG A 38 -7.79 -2.17 4.82
N TRP A 39 -7.48 -3.41 4.42
CA TRP A 39 -7.74 -3.89 3.06
C TRP A 39 -9.16 -4.44 2.89
N ASN A 40 -9.68 -5.16 3.90
CA ASN A 40 -11.01 -5.78 3.83
C ASN A 40 -12.18 -4.80 4.07
N ASN A 41 -11.95 -3.63 4.67
CA ASN A 41 -13.00 -2.62 4.93
C ASN A 41 -13.14 -1.57 3.81
N GLY A 42 -13.06 -1.97 2.54
CA GLY A 42 -13.28 -1.08 1.40
C GLY A 42 -12.11 -0.15 1.10
N HIS A 43 -10.93 -0.72 0.84
CA HIS A 43 -9.72 0.06 0.57
C HIS A 43 -9.87 1.01 -0.64
N HIS A 44 -9.96 2.31 -0.37
CA HIS A 44 -10.27 3.36 -1.37
C HIS A 44 -9.29 3.48 -2.55
N LYS A 45 -8.08 2.88 -2.48
CA LYS A 45 -7.11 2.85 -3.59
C LYS A 45 -7.19 1.59 -4.44
N LEU A 46 -7.94 0.56 -4.02
CA LEU A 46 -8.00 -0.73 -4.72
C LEU A 46 -8.46 -0.56 -6.16
N GLY A 47 -9.50 0.24 -6.41
CA GLY A 47 -9.96 0.53 -7.78
C GLY A 47 -8.90 1.20 -8.64
N LYS A 48 -8.08 2.11 -8.08
CA LYS A 48 -6.99 2.77 -8.80
C LYS A 48 -5.82 1.83 -9.10
N ILE A 49 -5.53 0.91 -8.18
CA ILE A 49 -4.52 -0.14 -8.36
C ILE A 49 -4.97 -1.06 -9.51
N ILE A 50 -6.19 -1.58 -9.44
CA ILE A 50 -6.73 -2.47 -10.48
C ILE A 50 -6.78 -1.77 -11.84
N ALA A 51 -7.19 -0.51 -11.89
CA ALA A 51 -7.22 0.25 -13.15
C ALA A 51 -5.82 0.47 -13.77
N ARG A 52 -4.74 0.45 -12.97
CA ARG A 52 -3.38 0.72 -13.44
C ARG A 52 -2.62 -0.54 -13.86
N CYS A 53 -2.82 -1.65 -13.17
CA CYS A 53 -2.00 -2.86 -13.31
C CYS A 53 -2.82 -4.15 -13.34
N GLY A 54 -4.16 -4.06 -13.44
CA GLY A 54 -5.03 -5.22 -13.42
C GLY A 54 -4.96 -5.97 -12.09
N LEU A 55 -4.92 -7.30 -12.17
CA LEU A 55 -4.85 -8.19 -11.01
C LEU A 55 -3.41 -8.60 -10.66
N ASP A 56 -2.44 -8.24 -11.50
CA ASP A 56 -1.02 -8.57 -11.34
C ASP A 56 -0.32 -7.56 -10.42
N ALA A 57 -0.89 -7.38 -9.24
CA ALA A 57 -0.31 -6.56 -8.18
C ALA A 57 -0.20 -7.36 -6.88
N TYR A 58 0.81 -7.03 -6.10
CA TYR A 58 1.12 -7.71 -4.84
C TYR A 58 1.28 -6.71 -3.72
N ILE A 59 0.83 -7.12 -2.54
CA ILE A 59 0.99 -6.42 -1.27
C ILE A 59 2.18 -7.03 -0.56
N VAL A 60 3.19 -6.21 -0.30
CA VAL A 60 4.33 -6.54 0.57
C VAL A 60 4.22 -5.70 1.81
N TRP A 61 4.50 -6.27 2.97
CA TRP A 61 4.31 -5.61 4.25
C TRP A 61 5.46 -5.85 5.21
N VAL A 62 5.60 -4.95 6.17
CA VAL A 62 6.52 -5.07 7.29
C VAL A 62 5.82 -4.60 8.56
N GLN A 63 5.98 -5.36 9.63
CA GLN A 63 5.43 -5.00 10.94
C GLN A 63 6.13 -3.75 11.47
N ILE A 64 5.36 -2.76 11.92
CA ILE A 64 5.87 -1.52 12.51
C ILE A 64 5.01 -1.17 13.73
N PRO A 65 5.61 -0.84 14.88
CA PRO A 65 4.86 -0.40 16.05
C PRO A 65 3.96 0.80 15.75
N GLU A 66 2.78 0.85 16.35
CA GLU A 66 1.78 1.87 16.03
C GLU A 66 2.30 3.31 16.17
N TRP A 67 3.11 3.56 17.20
CA TRP A 67 3.69 4.87 17.49
C TRP A 67 4.67 5.36 16.41
N LEU A 68 5.17 4.47 15.55
CA LEU A 68 6.13 4.78 14.49
C LEU A 68 5.49 4.86 13.09
N LEU A 69 4.22 4.46 12.93
CA LEU A 69 3.57 4.30 11.63
C LEU A 69 3.64 5.55 10.75
N ASN A 70 3.31 6.72 11.28
CA ASN A 70 3.35 7.97 10.51
C ASN A 70 4.77 8.32 10.03
N ARG A 71 5.78 8.13 10.88
CA ARG A 71 7.17 8.41 10.52
C ARG A 71 7.68 7.41 9.48
N ALA A 72 7.37 6.13 9.64
CA ALA A 72 7.76 5.08 8.72
C ALA A 72 7.08 5.24 7.35
N GLU A 73 5.79 5.58 7.31
CA GLU A 73 5.05 5.84 6.07
C GLU A 73 5.65 7.02 5.31
N ASN A 74 5.88 8.15 5.99
CA ASN A 74 6.48 9.34 5.37
C ASN A 74 7.88 9.05 4.82
N ALA A 75 8.71 8.32 5.56
CA ALA A 75 10.05 7.94 5.11
C ALA A 75 9.98 7.02 3.88
N ALA A 76 9.08 6.04 3.89
CA ALA A 76 8.90 5.11 2.77
C ALA A 76 8.35 5.82 1.52
N ILE A 77 7.35 6.69 1.65
CA ILE A 77 6.82 7.49 0.54
C ILE A 77 7.93 8.41 -0.02
N ALA A 78 8.70 9.07 0.83
CA ALA A 78 9.79 9.94 0.39
C ALA A 78 10.89 9.17 -0.35
N PHE A 79 11.19 7.94 0.06
CA PHE A 79 12.20 7.10 -0.58
C PHE A 79 11.73 6.52 -1.91
N TYR A 80 10.52 5.93 -1.95
CA TYR A 80 10.03 5.22 -3.12
C TYR A 80 9.29 6.11 -4.13
N GLN A 81 8.83 7.30 -3.72
CA GLN A 81 8.05 8.24 -4.55
C GLN A 81 6.89 7.57 -5.33
N PRO A 82 6.02 6.77 -4.67
CA PRO A 82 5.00 5.99 -5.38
C PRO A 82 3.95 6.86 -6.09
N PRO A 83 3.61 6.56 -7.35
CA PRO A 83 2.73 7.39 -8.18
C PRO A 83 1.32 7.53 -7.60
N LEU A 84 0.81 6.53 -6.89
CA LEU A 84 -0.55 6.58 -6.31
C LEU A 84 -0.62 7.28 -4.94
N ASN A 85 0.53 7.64 -4.35
CA ASN A 85 0.60 8.51 -3.16
C ASN A 85 0.74 9.98 -3.52
N MET A 86 1.34 10.29 -4.67
CA MET A 86 1.45 11.66 -5.15
C MET A 86 0.04 12.22 -5.38
N LYS A 87 -0.24 13.37 -4.78
CA LYS A 87 -1.37 14.18 -5.23
C LYS A 87 -0.96 14.71 -6.59
N ASN A 88 -1.80 14.52 -7.62
CA ASN A 88 -1.68 15.32 -8.84
C ASN A 88 -1.75 16.78 -8.38
N SER A 89 -0.60 17.47 -8.29
CA SER A 89 -0.62 18.92 -8.21
C SER A 89 -1.33 19.39 -9.46
N PRO A 90 -2.39 20.21 -9.37
CA PRO A 90 -2.86 20.91 -10.57
C PRO A 90 -1.66 21.70 -11.10
N ILE A 91 -1.42 21.59 -12.40
CA ILE A 91 -0.47 22.44 -13.10
C ILE A 91 -1.02 23.86 -12.93
N VAL A 92 -0.33 24.69 -12.14
CA VAL A 92 -0.58 26.14 -12.05
C VAL A 92 0.11 26.81 -13.23
#